data_AF-A0A1A0Y450-F1
#
_entry.id   AF-A0A1A0Y450-F1
#
_cell.length_a   1.000
_cell.length_b   1.000
_cell.length_c   1.000
_cell.angle_alpha   90.00
_cell.angle_beta   90.00
_cell.angle_gamma   90.00
#
_symmetry.space_group_name_H-M   'P 1'
#
loop_
_entity.id
_entity.type
_entity.pdbx_description
1 polymer ?
#
loop_
_entity_poly.entity_id
_entity_poly.type
_entity_poly.pdbx_seq_one_letter_code
_entity_poly.pdbx_strand_id
1 'polypeptide(L)'
;MKTSSYEQTRVVLWSVVTTLVLIVRFLAVLLTVVCVIAWAIAMVRDSWNNMFFVPAIVSAVSLLVSTYLYSYLRARYPRRNGRLL
;
A
#
# COMPACT_ATOMS: atom_id res chain seq x y z
N MET A 1 7.12 37.50 -2.37
CA MET A 1 7.42 36.22 -3.04
C MET A 1 6.12 35.40 -3.08
N LYS A 2 5.34 35.53 -4.16
CA LYS A 2 4.00 34.92 -4.28
C LYS A 2 4.22 33.47 -4.72
N THR A 3 4.28 32.54 -3.76
CA THR A 3 4.36 31.11 -4.09
C THR A 3 3.13 30.76 -4.91
N SER A 4 3.39 30.46 -6.18
CA SER A 4 2.38 30.14 -7.19
C SER A 4 1.45 29.06 -6.63
N SER A 5 0.15 29.33 -6.53
CA SER A 5 -0.86 28.44 -5.91
C SER A 5 -0.71 26.97 -6.36
N TYR A 6 -0.28 26.77 -7.60
CA TYR A 6 0.07 25.48 -8.22
C TYR A 6 1.11 24.64 -7.45
N GLU A 7 2.11 25.26 -6.83
CA GLU A 7 3.09 24.51 -6.03
C GLU A 7 2.45 23.98 -4.74
N GLN A 8 1.62 24.80 -4.11
CA GLN A 8 0.92 24.47 -2.88
C GLN A 8 -0.13 23.38 -3.14
N THR A 9 -0.90 23.49 -4.23
CA THR A 9 -1.84 22.45 -4.68
C THR A 9 -1.14 21.12 -4.94
N ARG A 10 0.03 21.15 -5.60
CA ARG A 10 0.79 19.94 -5.95
C ARG A 10 1.37 19.24 -4.72
N VAL A 11 1.81 20.00 -3.71
CA VAL A 11 2.25 19.44 -2.41
C VAL A 11 1.09 18.83 -1.63
N VAL A 12 -0.05 19.51 -1.59
CA VAL A 12 -1.26 18.99 -0.92
C VAL A 12 -1.74 17.71 -1.60
N LEU A 13 -1.83 17.70 -2.93
CA LEU A 13 -2.23 16.52 -3.70
C LEU A 13 -1.33 15.32 -3.41
N TRP A 14 -0.01 15.55 -3.37
CA TRP A 14 0.96 14.51 -3.04
C TRP A 14 0.84 13.98 -1.62
N SER A 15 0.62 14.87 -0.64
CA SER A 15 0.39 14.48 0.75
C SER A 15 -0.86 13.61 0.89
N VAL A 16 -1.94 13.99 0.21
CA VAL A 16 -3.20 13.23 0.19
C VAL A 16 -3.00 11.85 -0.44
N VAL A 17 -2.36 11.78 -1.61
CA VAL A 17 -2.06 10.50 -2.29
C VAL A 17 -1.22 9.59 -1.39
N THR A 18 -0.18 10.14 -0.76
CA THR A 18 0.69 9.37 0.14
C THR A 18 -0.08 8.82 1.34
N THR A 19 -0.94 9.64 1.93
CA THR A 19 -1.80 9.24 3.05
C THR A 19 -2.77 8.14 2.64
N LEU A 20 -3.41 8.28 1.48
CA LEU A 20 -4.34 7.28 0.95
C LEU A 20 -3.63 5.94 0.70
N VAL A 21 -2.41 5.97 0.15
CA VAL A 21 -1.58 4.77 -0.04
C VAL A 21 -1.27 4.09 1.28
N LEU A 22 -0.95 4.84 2.32
CA LEU A 22 -0.70 4.29 3.65
C LEU A 22 -1.94 3.63 4.25
N ILE A 23 -3.11 4.26 4.11
CA ILE A 23 -4.39 3.69 4.58
C ILE A 23 -4.69 2.38 3.85
N VAL A 24 -4.62 2.39 2.51
CA VAL A 24 -4.84 1.19 1.69
C VAL A 24 -3.83 0.10 2.06
N ARG A 25 -2.57 0.46 2.32
CA ARG A 25 -1.55 -0.49 2.76
C ARG A 25 -1.92 -1.13 4.10
N PHE A 26 -2.35 -0.33 5.07
CA PHE A 26 -2.74 -0.81 6.38
C PHE A 26 -3.92 -1.78 6.30
N LEU A 27 -4.97 -1.40 5.56
CA LEU A 27 -6.12 -2.27 5.28
C LEU A 27 -5.71 -3.54 4.54
N ALA A 28 -4.87 -3.44 3.51
CA ALA A 28 -4.39 -4.58 2.76
C ALA A 28 -3.63 -5.55 3.66
N VAL A 29 -2.71 -5.07 4.52
CA VAL A 29 -1.99 -5.92 5.48
C VAL A 29 -2.96 -6.68 6.39
N LEU A 30 -3.91 -5.96 7.01
CA LEU A 30 -4.89 -6.58 7.90
C LEU A 30 -5.73 -7.65 7.19
N LEU A 31 -6.28 -7.32 6.01
CA LEU A 31 -7.09 -8.24 5.22
C LEU A 31 -6.27 -9.44 4.73
N THR A 32 -5.02 -9.23 4.32
CA THR A 32 -4.15 -10.32 3.87
C THR A 32 -3.92 -11.30 5.01
N VAL A 33 -3.59 -10.81 6.22
CA VAL A 33 -3.38 -11.67 7.38
C VAL A 33 -4.62 -12.48 7.70
N VAL A 34 -5.80 -11.84 7.77
CA VAL A 34 -7.06 -12.54 8.07
C VAL A 34 -7.41 -13.56 6.98
N CYS A 35 -7.28 -13.20 5.70
CA CYS A 35 -7.57 -14.09 4.58
C CYS A 35 -6.61 -15.28 4.54
N VAL A 36 -5.31 -15.07 4.80
CA VAL A 36 -4.31 -16.14 4.82
C VAL A 36 -4.57 -17.11 5.97
N ILE A 37 -4.90 -16.61 7.18
CA ILE A 37 -5.24 -17.46 8.33
C ILE A 37 -6.50 -18.27 8.02
N ALA A 38 -7.56 -17.62 7.52
CA ALA A 38 -8.80 -18.29 7.15
C ALA A 38 -8.58 -19.36 6.08
N TRP A 39 -7.75 -19.07 5.06
CA TRP A 39 -7.35 -20.03 4.05
C TRP A 39 -6.57 -21.21 4.64
N ALA A 40 -5.58 -20.97 5.51
CA ALA A 40 -4.80 -22.03 6.13
C ALA A 40 -5.67 -22.98 6.96
N ILE A 41 -6.61 -22.45 7.75
CA ILE A 41 -7.58 -23.25 8.51
C ILE A 41 -8.45 -24.09 7.57
N ALA A 42 -8.94 -23.49 6.49
CA ALA A 42 -9.87 -24.14 5.57
C ALA A 42 -9.18 -25.15 4.63
N MET A 43 -7.91 -24.93 4.31
CA MET A 43 -7.03 -25.84 3.58
C MET A 43 -6.77 -27.13 4.35
N VAL A 44 -6.60 -27.05 5.68
CA VAL A 44 -6.45 -28.23 6.56
C VAL A 44 -7.74 -29.04 6.65
N ARG A 45 -8.91 -28.39 6.51
CA ARG A 45 -10.21 -29.04 6.64
C ARG A 45 -10.71 -29.75 5.38
N ASP A 46 -10.51 -29.18 4.20
CA ASP A 46 -11.28 -29.60 3.01
C ASP A 46 -10.46 -29.65 1.72
N SER A 47 -9.90 -28.51 1.28
CA SER A 47 -9.29 -28.40 -0.05
C SER A 47 -8.42 -27.15 -0.18
N TRP A 48 -7.37 -27.24 -1.00
CA TRP A 48 -6.45 -26.14 -1.30
C TRP A 48 -7.13 -24.98 -2.06
N ASN A 49 -8.13 -25.28 -2.89
CA ASN A 49 -8.88 -24.28 -3.66
C ASN A 49 -10.17 -23.91 -2.94
N ASN A 50 -10.03 -23.18 -1.83
CA ASN A 50 -11.13 -22.75 -0.97
C ASN A 50 -11.57 -21.32 -1.33
N MET A 51 -12.79 -20.95 -0.93
CA MET A 51 -13.38 -19.61 -1.09
C MET A 51 -12.49 -18.47 -0.55
N PHE A 52 -11.58 -18.76 0.38
CA PHE A 52 -10.60 -17.80 0.92
C PHE A 52 -9.32 -17.64 0.09
N PHE A 53 -9.09 -18.48 -0.93
CA PHE A 53 -7.91 -18.42 -1.79
C PHE A 53 -7.91 -17.15 -2.67
N VAL A 54 -9.06 -16.84 -3.30
CA VAL A 54 -9.20 -15.64 -4.14
C VAL A 54 -9.02 -14.34 -3.33
N PRO A 55 -9.66 -14.17 -2.14
CA PRO A 55 -9.38 -13.03 -1.26
C PRO A 55 -7.91 -12.92 -0.83
N ALA A 56 -7.23 -14.04 -0.56
CA ALA A 56 -5.81 -14.05 -0.20
C ALA A 56 -4.92 -13.55 -1.36
N ILE A 57 -5.20 -13.99 -2.59
CA ILE A 57 -4.49 -13.50 -3.79
C ILE A 57 -4.75 -12.01 -4.01
N VAL A 58 -6.00 -11.56 -3.97
CA VAL A 58 -6.37 -10.16 -4.20
C VAL A 58 -5.71 -9.25 -3.17
N SER A 59 -5.68 -9.65 -1.90
CA SER A 59 -5.03 -8.88 -0.83
C SER A 59 -3.50 -8.84 -0.98
N ALA A 60 -2.86 -9.96 -1.33
CA ALA A 60 -1.43 -10.01 -1.64
C ALA A 60 -1.06 -9.11 -2.84
N VAL A 61 -1.85 -9.16 -3.92
CA VAL A 61 -1.66 -8.29 -5.10
C VAL A 61 -1.83 -6.82 -4.72
N SER A 62 -2.85 -6.48 -3.93
CA SER A 62 -3.07 -5.10 -3.44
C SER A 62 -1.87 -4.59 -2.63
N LEU A 63 -1.26 -5.46 -1.81
CA LEU A 63 -0.06 -5.15 -1.02
C LEU A 63 1.17 -4.92 -1.90
N LEU A 64 1.34 -5.70 -2.97
CA LEU A 64 2.39 -5.51 -3.99
C LEU A 64 2.20 -4.18 -4.73
N VAL A 65 0.99 -3.88 -5.19
CA VAL A 65 0.67 -2.61 -5.86
C VAL A 65 0.96 -1.44 -4.92
N SER A 66 0.55 -1.52 -3.66
CA SER A 66 0.83 -0.49 -2.65
C SER A 66 2.34 -0.32 -2.39
N THR A 67 3.10 -1.41 -2.39
CA THR A 67 4.58 -1.38 -2.25
C THR A 67 5.23 -0.70 -3.45
N TYR A 68 4.76 -1.00 -4.65
CA TYR A 68 5.24 -0.38 -5.87
C TYR A 68 4.93 1.12 -5.90
N LEU A 69 3.70 1.49 -5.54
CA LEU A 69 3.28 2.89 -5.46
C LEU A 69 4.10 3.66 -4.40
N TYR A 70 4.32 3.09 -3.23
CA TYR A 70 5.18 3.69 -2.20
C TYR A 70 6.63 3.86 -2.68
N SER A 71 7.18 2.86 -3.37
CA SER A 71 8.54 2.95 -3.93
C SER A 71 8.63 4.01 -5.02
N TYR A 72 7.60 4.15 -5.85
CA TYR A 72 7.51 5.21 -6.85
C TYR A 72 7.41 6.60 -6.22
N LEU A 73 6.58 6.74 -5.18
CA LEU A 73 6.44 7.98 -4.40
C LEU A 73 7.77 8.35 -3.75
N ARG A 74 8.50 7.38 -3.18
CA ARG A 74 9.83 7.54 -2.58
C ARG A 74 10.90 7.88 -3.61
N ALA A 75 10.89 7.27 -4.79
CA ALA A 75 11.88 7.55 -5.84
C ALA A 75 11.75 8.97 -6.38
N ARG A 76 10.53 9.54 -6.34
CA ARG A 76 10.24 10.88 -6.86
C ARG A 76 10.30 12.00 -5.82
N TYR A 77 10.27 11.67 -4.54
CA TYR A 77 10.82 12.50 -3.47
C TYR A 77 12.24 12.02 -3.13
N PRO A 78 13.29 12.43 -3.89
CA PRO A 78 14.63 12.28 -3.39
C PRO A 78 14.67 13.03 -2.07
N ARG A 79 14.80 12.23 -1.02
CA ARG A 79 15.06 12.64 0.36
C ARG A 79 15.95 13.87 0.28
N ARG A 80 15.46 15.03 0.72
CA ARG A 80 16.30 16.22 0.98
C ARG A 80 17.20 15.97 2.20
N ASN A 81 17.68 14.73 2.38
CA ASN A 81 18.64 14.29 3.38
C ASN A 81 20.01 14.09 2.73
N GLY A 82 20.36 14.96 1.78
CA GLY A 82 21.74 15.27 1.43
C GLY A 82 22.28 16.36 2.36
N ARG A 83 22.31 16.09 3.66
CA ARG A 83 23.05 16.81 4.73
C ARG A 83 22.73 16.02 6.00
N LEU A 84 23.58 15.15 6.50
CA LEU A 84 24.90 15.35 7.12
C LEU A 84 25.53 13.93 7.11
N LEU A 85 26.63 13.63 6.41
CA LEU A 85 28.02 13.95 6.79
C LEU A 85 28.16 14.53 8.19
#